data_AF-A0A2V1CRL3-F1
#
_entry.id   AF-A0A2V1CRL3-F1
#
_cell.length_a   1.000
_cell.length_b   1.000
_cell.length_c   1.000
_cell.angle_alpha   90.00
_cell.angle_beta   90.00
_cell.angle_gamma   90.00
#
_symmetry.space_group_name_H-M   'P 1'
#
loop_
_entity.id
_entity.type
_entity.pdbx_description
1 polymer ?
#
loop_
_entity_poly.entity_id
_entity_poly.type
_entity_poly.pdbx_seq_one_letter_code
_entity_poly.pdbx_strand_id
1 'polypeptide(L)'
;CGTSRDEALSRGCHFDVVSFTWVPHRCFDEELSNQFLALRDWEWFLDPEALEKVDVRSVLAGDHDHLYVTWEYHVCHCTYMWRKMHRAILKGVLLDGYLGSTPHTERCEMVLVDRQNPLNDTSTIVFTKFAEC
;
A
#
# COMPACT_ATOMS: atom_id res chain seq x y z
N CYS A 1 -10.24 -9.19 -5.31
CA CYS A 1 -10.11 -10.10 -4.16
C CYS A 1 -11.37 -10.10 -3.30
N GLY A 2 -12.56 -10.12 -3.93
CA GLY A 2 -13.79 -9.92 -3.17
C GLY A 2 -13.95 -8.49 -2.67
N THR A 3 -14.67 -8.32 -1.57
CA THR A 3 -14.89 -7.03 -0.89
C THR A 3 -14.59 -7.05 0.61
N SER A 4 -14.10 -8.19 1.13
CA SER A 4 -13.78 -8.36 2.54
C SER A 4 -12.51 -9.20 2.72
N ARG A 5 -11.87 -9.07 3.88
CA ARG A 5 -10.69 -9.87 4.27
C ARG A 5 -10.95 -11.36 4.18
N ASP A 6 -12.06 -11.84 4.74
CA ASP A 6 -12.40 -13.26 4.76
C ASP A 6 -12.57 -13.80 3.34
N GLU A 7 -13.21 -13.01 2.47
CA GLU A 7 -13.34 -13.37 1.06
C GLU A 7 -11.97 -13.38 0.35
N ALA A 8 -11.12 -12.38 0.60
CA ALA A 8 -9.77 -12.32 0.05
C ALA A 8 -8.94 -13.55 0.46
N LEU A 9 -8.98 -13.93 1.74
CA LEU A 9 -8.31 -15.12 2.26
C LEU A 9 -8.86 -16.40 1.61
N SER A 10 -10.19 -16.54 1.53
CA SER A 10 -10.82 -17.71 0.89
C SER A 10 -10.47 -17.86 -0.60
N ARG A 11 -10.16 -16.74 -1.27
CA ARG A 11 -9.74 -16.68 -2.68
C ARG A 11 -8.23 -16.80 -2.87
N GLY A 12 -7.45 -16.99 -1.79
CA GLY A 12 -5.98 -17.09 -1.86
C GLY A 12 -5.30 -15.78 -2.25
N CYS A 13 -5.90 -14.64 -1.92
CA CYS A 13 -5.29 -13.34 -2.10
C CYS A 13 -4.30 -13.02 -0.98
N HIS A 14 -3.36 -12.13 -1.28
CA HIS A 14 -2.35 -11.65 -0.35
C HIS A 14 -2.57 -10.16 -0.07
N PHE A 15 -2.35 -9.74 1.17
CA PHE A 15 -2.36 -8.33 1.51
C PHE A 15 -1.00 -7.71 1.17
N ASP A 16 -1.00 -6.76 0.23
CA ASP A 16 0.19 -6.02 -0.13
C ASP A 16 0.26 -4.72 0.67
N VAL A 17 1.15 -4.68 1.65
CA VAL A 17 1.37 -3.51 2.52
C VAL A 17 1.81 -2.27 1.74
N VAL A 18 2.48 -2.44 0.58
CA VAL A 18 2.89 -1.31 -0.25
C VAL A 18 1.65 -0.61 -0.75
N SER A 19 0.77 -1.31 -1.47
CA SER A 19 -0.44 -0.73 -2.06
C SER A 19 -1.63 -0.61 -1.08
N PHE A 20 -1.47 -1.17 0.13
CA PHE A 20 -2.52 -1.34 1.14
C PHE A 20 -3.77 -2.02 0.52
N THR A 21 -3.54 -3.08 -0.25
CA THR A 21 -4.54 -3.71 -1.11
C THR A 21 -4.42 -5.24 -1.07
N TRP A 22 -5.55 -5.93 -0.96
CA TRP A 22 -5.64 -7.37 -1.21
C TRP A 22 -5.55 -7.65 -2.71
N VAL A 23 -4.51 -8.37 -3.12
CA VAL A 23 -4.20 -8.68 -4.52
C VAL A 23 -4.15 -10.20 -4.76
N PRO A 24 -4.56 -10.69 -5.95
CA PRO A 24 -4.39 -12.10 -6.29
C PRO A 24 -2.91 -12.50 -6.28
N HIS A 25 -2.62 -13.76 -5.96
CA HIS A 25 -1.24 -14.29 -5.91
C HIS A 25 -0.40 -13.94 -7.14
N ARG A 26 -0.98 -14.01 -8.35
CA ARG A 26 -0.29 -13.70 -9.62
C ARG A 26 0.19 -12.25 -9.78
N CYS A 27 -0.32 -11.32 -8.97
CA CYS A 27 0.00 -9.88 -8.99
C CYS A 27 0.78 -9.44 -7.74
N PHE A 28 0.98 -10.35 -6.78
CA PHE A 28 1.66 -10.06 -5.54
C PHE A 28 3.17 -10.08 -5.75
N ASP A 29 3.85 -8.99 -5.40
CA ASP A 29 5.31 -8.91 -5.45
C ASP A 29 5.87 -8.89 -4.02
N GLU A 30 5.88 -10.07 -3.39
CA GLU A 30 6.32 -10.27 -2.01
C GLU A 30 7.72 -9.71 -1.76
N GLU A 31 8.63 -9.89 -2.71
CA GLU A 31 10.00 -9.36 -2.62
C GLU A 31 9.99 -7.82 -2.50
N LEU A 32 9.16 -7.14 -3.29
CA LEU A 32 9.04 -5.69 -3.22
C LEU A 32 8.38 -5.23 -1.92
N SER A 33 7.35 -5.94 -1.44
CA SER A 33 6.71 -5.64 -0.15
C SER A 33 7.70 -5.79 1.01
N ASN A 34 8.55 -6.82 0.99
CA ASN A 34 9.60 -7.00 1.99
C ASN A 34 10.68 -5.90 1.91
N GLN A 35 11.06 -5.45 0.71
CA GLN A 35 11.97 -4.31 0.55
C GLN A 35 11.38 -3.02 1.11
N PHE A 36 10.08 -2.81 0.93
CA PHE A 36 9.38 -1.65 1.48
C PHE A 36 9.41 -1.68 3.01
N LEU A 37 9.06 -2.83 3.62
CA LEU A 37 9.12 -3.01 5.08
C LEU A 37 10.53 -2.88 5.65
N ALA A 38 11.57 -3.25 4.90
CA ALA A 38 12.96 -3.08 5.32
C ALA A 38 13.50 -1.66 5.13
N LEU A 39 12.77 -0.77 4.43
CA LEU A 39 13.23 0.59 4.17
C LEU A 39 13.30 1.42 5.45
N ARG A 40 12.29 1.27 6.32
CA ARG A 40 12.10 2.01 7.58
C ARG A 40 11.30 1.15 8.56
N ASP A 41 11.39 1.48 9.84
CA ASP A 41 10.48 0.98 10.86
C ASP A 41 9.13 1.70 10.75
N TRP A 42 8.33 1.35 9.75
CA TRP A 42 7.05 1.98 9.50
C TRP A 42 6.10 1.87 10.69
N GLU A 43 5.35 2.94 10.93
CA GLU A 43 4.35 3.03 11.98
C GLU A 43 2.99 3.37 11.35
N TRP A 44 1.93 2.81 11.93
CA TRP A 44 0.56 3.05 11.55
C TRP A 44 -0.24 3.40 12.80
N PHE A 45 -1.26 4.24 12.63
CA PHE A 45 -2.03 4.80 13.73
C PHE A 45 -3.53 4.72 13.45
N LEU A 46 -4.34 4.70 14.51
CA LEU A 46 -5.80 4.77 14.41
C LEU A 46 -6.32 6.22 14.35
N ASP A 47 -5.46 7.20 14.69
CA ASP A 47 -5.77 8.63 14.75
C ASP A 47 -4.69 9.47 14.02
N PRO A 48 -5.04 10.67 13.52
CA PRO A 48 -4.10 11.56 12.84
C PRO A 48 -3.08 12.19 13.81
N GLU A 49 -3.34 12.25 15.11
CA GLU A 49 -2.43 12.77 16.13
C GLU A 49 -1.32 11.76 16.54
N ALA A 50 -1.33 10.55 15.97
CA ALA A 50 -0.39 9.47 16.23
C ALA A 50 -0.33 9.02 17.70
N LEU A 51 -1.47 9.06 18.40
CA LEU A 51 -1.59 8.67 19.81
C LEU A 51 -1.82 7.15 19.98
N GLU A 52 -2.52 6.52 19.04
CA GLU A 52 -2.89 5.12 19.07
C GLU A 52 -2.15 4.32 17.99
N LYS A 53 -0.94 3.88 18.33
CA LYS A 53 -0.11 3.05 17.44
C LYS A 53 -0.67 1.64 17.28
N VAL A 54 -0.63 1.13 16.05
CA VAL A 54 -1.12 -0.20 15.66
C VAL A 54 0.02 -1.23 15.63
N ASP A 55 -0.27 -2.46 16.07
CA ASP A 55 0.67 -3.57 15.96
C ASP A 55 0.90 -3.96 14.50
N VAL A 56 2.16 -3.99 14.07
CA VAL A 56 2.55 -4.26 12.68
C VAL A 56 2.01 -5.61 12.19
N ARG A 57 1.89 -6.62 13.06
CA ARG A 57 1.37 -7.94 12.63
C ARG A 57 -0.09 -7.85 12.20
N SER A 58 -0.90 -7.04 12.88
CA SER A 58 -2.30 -6.80 12.50
C SER A 58 -2.41 -6.02 11.17
N VAL A 59 -1.47 -5.10 10.91
CA VAL A 59 -1.37 -4.41 9.61
C VAL A 59 -1.05 -5.39 8.50
N LEU A 60 -0.01 -6.22 8.68
CA LEU A 60 0.39 -7.22 7.68
C LEU A 60 -0.65 -8.33 7.48
N ALA A 61 -1.50 -8.58 8.48
CA ALA A 61 -2.63 -9.48 8.39
C ALA A 61 -3.84 -8.85 7.66
N GLY A 62 -3.78 -7.55 7.33
CA GLY A 62 -4.84 -6.81 6.66
C GLY A 62 -6.10 -6.63 7.50
N ASP A 63 -5.96 -6.50 8.82
CA ASP A 63 -7.07 -6.47 9.80
C ASP A 63 -7.81 -5.13 9.86
N HIS A 64 -7.33 -4.10 9.18
CA HIS A 64 -7.82 -2.72 9.31
C HIS A 64 -8.40 -2.20 8.00
N ASP A 65 -9.55 -1.53 8.05
CA ASP A 65 -10.17 -0.91 6.86
C ASP A 65 -9.41 0.34 6.39
N HIS A 66 -8.84 1.09 7.33
CA HIS A 66 -8.00 2.24 7.07
C HIS A 66 -7.05 2.50 8.24
N LEU A 67 -5.94 3.18 7.98
CA LEU A 67 -4.95 3.59 8.98
C LEU A 67 -4.35 4.94 8.62
N TYR A 68 -3.86 5.64 9.62
CA TYR A 68 -3.07 6.85 9.47
C TYR A 68 -1.58 6.51 9.36
N VAL A 69 -0.87 7.20 8.46
CA VAL A 69 0.55 7.01 8.18
C VAL A 69 1.23 8.36 7.99
N THR A 70 2.56 8.37 8.08
CA THR A 70 3.36 9.56 7.80
C THR A 70 3.31 9.96 6.32
N TRP A 71 3.54 11.24 6.02
CA TRP A 71 3.74 11.70 4.65
C TRP A 71 4.95 11.03 3.99
N GLU A 72 6.01 10.73 4.76
CA GLU A 72 7.15 9.91 4.29
C GLU A 72 6.68 8.55 3.76
N TYR A 73 5.79 7.87 4.49
CA TYR A 73 5.20 6.61 4.04
C TYR A 73 4.53 6.78 2.68
N HIS A 74 3.74 7.85 2.51
CA HIS A 74 3.01 8.12 1.27
C HIS A 74 3.94 8.39 0.08
N VAL A 75 4.99 9.19 0.29
CA VAL A 75 6.02 9.45 -0.73
C VAL A 75 6.73 8.15 -1.11
N CYS A 76 7.14 7.36 -0.12
CA CYS A 76 7.79 6.07 -0.38
C CYS A 76 6.84 5.10 -1.09
N HIS A 77 5.57 5.01 -0.66
CA HIS A 77 4.52 4.25 -1.34
C HIS A 77 4.46 4.61 -2.83
N CYS A 78 4.39 5.90 -3.20
CA CYS A 78 4.34 6.33 -4.60
C CYS A 78 5.57 5.86 -5.40
N THR A 79 6.77 5.97 -4.83
CA THR A 79 7.98 5.45 -5.51
C THR A 79 7.95 3.93 -5.66
N TYR A 80 7.42 3.20 -4.69
CA TYR A 80 7.32 1.75 -4.73
C TYR A 80 6.22 1.26 -5.67
N MET A 81 5.10 1.99 -5.80
CA MET A 81 4.09 1.70 -6.83
C MET A 81 4.67 1.82 -8.23
N TRP A 82 5.50 2.85 -8.48
CA TRP A 82 6.25 2.94 -9.74
C TRP A 82 7.21 1.76 -9.94
N ARG A 83 7.96 1.37 -8.90
CA ARG A 83 8.85 0.19 -8.97
C ARG A 83 8.06 -1.10 -9.24
N LYS A 84 6.89 -1.28 -8.62
CA LYS A 84 6.00 -2.42 -8.86
C LYS A 84 5.55 -2.47 -10.31
N MET A 85 5.14 -1.33 -10.87
CA MET A 85 4.76 -1.21 -12.28
C MET A 85 5.92 -1.58 -13.20
N HIS A 86 7.12 -1.04 -12.95
CA HIS A 86 8.31 -1.35 -13.75
C HIS A 86 8.68 -2.84 -13.69
N ARG A 87 8.66 -3.44 -12.50
CA ARG A 87 8.92 -4.88 -12.31
C ARG A 87 7.90 -5.74 -13.04
N ALA A 88 6.62 -5.37 -13.02
CA ALA A 88 5.58 -6.09 -13.73
C ALA A 88 5.80 -6.09 -15.25
N ILE A 89 6.16 -4.92 -15.82
CA ILE A 89 6.53 -4.77 -17.23
C ILE A 89 7.69 -5.72 -17.60
N LEU A 90 8.78 -5.71 -16.81
CA LEU A 90 9.95 -6.55 -17.10
C LEU A 90 9.68 -8.04 -16.96
N LYS A 91 8.85 -8.44 -16.00
CA LYS A 91 8.48 -9.84 -15.77
C LYS A 91 7.36 -10.33 -16.71
N GLY A 92 6.69 -9.43 -17.43
CA GLY A 92 5.51 -9.75 -18.23
C GLY A 92 4.32 -10.22 -17.40
N VAL A 93 4.21 -9.76 -16.14
CA VAL A 93 3.06 -10.09 -15.26
C VAL A 93 2.02 -8.98 -15.28
N LEU A 94 0.79 -9.34 -14.91
CA LEU A 94 -0.33 -8.40 -14.84
C LEU A 94 -0.14 -7.41 -13.67
N LEU A 95 -0.52 -6.16 -13.89
CA LEU A 95 -0.72 -5.18 -12.83
C LEU A 95 -2.03 -5.48 -12.10
N ASP A 96 -2.05 -5.30 -10.78
CA ASP A 96 -3.33 -5.27 -10.07
C ASP A 96 -4.15 -4.03 -10.50
N GLY A 97 -5.48 -4.12 -10.38
CA GLY A 97 -6.39 -3.07 -10.84
C GLY A 97 -6.24 -1.73 -10.11
N TYR A 98 -5.63 -1.70 -8.92
CA TYR A 98 -5.35 -0.44 -8.24
C TYR A 98 -4.11 0.24 -8.82
N LEU A 99 -3.03 -0.51 -9.02
CA LEU A 99 -1.83 -0.02 -9.69
C LEU A 99 -2.07 0.36 -11.15
N GLY A 100 -2.90 -0.41 -11.87
CA GLY A 100 -3.24 -0.16 -13.27
C GLY A 100 -4.16 1.05 -13.50
N SER A 101 -4.66 1.68 -12.44
CA SER A 101 -5.57 2.82 -12.51
C SER A 101 -4.80 4.13 -12.76
N THR A 102 -5.05 4.79 -13.89
CA THR A 102 -4.43 6.09 -14.22
C THR A 102 -4.63 7.16 -13.13
N PRO A 103 -5.84 7.32 -12.53
CA PRO A 103 -6.02 8.23 -11.40
C PRO A 103 -5.07 7.98 -10.21
N HIS A 104 -4.66 6.72 -10.00
CA HIS A 104 -3.69 6.42 -8.94
C HIS A 104 -2.28 6.91 -9.29
N THR A 105 -1.85 6.74 -10.55
CA THR A 105 -0.59 7.30 -11.06
C THR A 105 -0.56 8.82 -10.95
N GLU A 106 -1.63 9.51 -11.40
CA GLU A 106 -1.75 10.96 -11.31
C GLU A 106 -1.66 11.45 -9.85
N ARG A 107 -2.27 10.70 -8.91
CA ARG A 107 -2.14 11.01 -7.48
C ARG A 107 -0.71 10.84 -6.98
N CYS A 108 0.00 9.80 -7.43
CA CYS A 108 1.40 9.60 -7.09
C CYS A 108 2.27 10.75 -7.62
N GLU A 109 2.02 11.23 -8.83
CA GLU A 109 2.73 12.38 -9.40
C GLU A 109 2.58 13.62 -8.52
N MET A 110 1.36 13.93 -8.08
CA MET A 110 1.09 15.04 -7.17
C MET A 110 1.85 14.92 -5.84
N VAL A 111 1.88 13.73 -5.24
CA VAL A 111 2.58 13.47 -3.98
C VAL A 111 4.09 13.63 -4.13
N LEU A 112 4.66 13.12 -5.24
CA LEU A 112 6.11 13.13 -5.47
C LEU A 112 6.68 14.53 -5.76
N VAL A 113 5.86 15.46 -6.28
CA VAL A 113 6.29 16.85 -6.53
C VAL A 113 5.96 17.81 -5.39
N ASP A 114 5.21 17.35 -4.39
CA ASP A 114 4.84 18.17 -3.25
C ASP A 114 6.04 18.47 -2.36
N ARG A 115 6.14 19.73 -1.95
CA ARG A 115 7.20 20.27 -1.08
C ARG A 115 6.66 20.96 0.17
N GLN A 116 5.34 20.99 0.34
CA GLN A 116 4.67 21.74 1.41
C GLN A 116 4.42 20.86 2.63
N ASN A 117 4.09 19.58 2.42
CA ASN A 117 3.80 18.66 3.51
C ASN A 117 5.08 18.18 4.22
N PRO A 118 5.20 18.36 5.55
CA PRO A 118 6.28 17.79 6.34
C PRO A 118 6.27 16.26 6.27
N LEU A 119 7.45 15.63 6.16
CA LEU A 119 7.57 14.17 6.07
C LEU A 119 7.00 13.43 7.28
N ASN A 120 7.01 14.05 8.46
CA ASN A 120 6.50 13.48 9.70
C ASN A 120 5.00 13.75 9.94
N ASP A 121 4.30 14.40 9.01
CA ASP A 121 2.85 14.63 9.13
C ASP A 121 2.10 13.29 9.04
N THR A 122 1.28 12.97 10.03
CA THR A 122 0.56 11.69 10.17
C THR A 122 -0.89 11.75 9.71
N SER A 123 -1.32 12.85 9.09
CA SER A 123 -2.73 13.03 8.68
C SER A 123 -3.11 12.23 7.43
N THR A 124 -2.15 11.53 6.81
CA THR A 124 -2.39 10.74 5.59
C THR A 124 -3.08 9.43 5.91
N ILE A 125 -4.19 9.16 5.22
CA ILE A 125 -4.96 7.92 5.38
C ILE A 125 -4.64 6.96 4.24
N VAL A 126 -4.36 5.71 4.60
CA VAL A 126 -4.36 4.57 3.68
C VAL A 126 -5.61 3.73 3.90
N PHE A 127 -6.29 3.37 2.82
CA PHE A 127 -7.50 2.55 2.84
C PHE A 127 -7.21 1.17 2.30
N THR A 128 -7.74 0.14 2.97
CA THR A 128 -7.73 -1.24 2.49
C THR A 128 -8.60 -1.33 1.25
N LYS A 129 -8.04 -1.93 0.21
CA LYS A 129 -8.72 -2.14 -1.07
C LYS A 129 -8.68 -3.61 -1.44
N PHE A 130 -9.55 -4.00 -2.36
CA PHE A 130 -9.60 -5.36 -2.89
C PHE A 130 -9.53 -5.29 -4.41
N ALA A 131 -8.38 -5.63 -4.98
CA ALA A 131 -8.15 -5.51 -6.42
C ALA A 131 -8.32 -6.85 -7.14
N GLU A 132 -8.65 -6.78 -8.42
CA GLU A 132 -8.45 -7.88 -9.37
C GLU A 132 -7.07 -7.76 -10.02
N CYS A 133 -6.64 -8.82 -10.70
CA CYS A 133 -5.73 -8.72 -11.84
C CYS A 133 -6.60 -8.94 -13.08
#